data_AF-A0A351MMI3-F1
#
_entry.id   AF-A0A351MMI3-F1
#
_cell.length_a   1.000
_cell.length_b   1.000
_cell.length_c   1.000
_cell.angle_alpha   90.00
_cell.angle_beta   90.00
_cell.angle_gamma   90.00
#
_symmetry.space_group_name_H-M   'P 1'
#
loop_
_entity.id
_entity.type
_entity.pdbx_description
1 polymer ?
#
loop_
_entity_poly.entity_id
_entity_poly.type
_entity_poly.pdbx_seq_one_letter_code
_entity_poly.pdbx_strand_id
1 'polypeptide(L)'
;VGKTAIAEAVAQRLVAGEAPAMLLGKPLISIPASSLIAGAGIVGSLEERMEKLLAEAKERDVIIFFDELHTLVGAGASGSHPSGSVANMLKPSLARGDFACIAATTDDEYRRYVEPDSALERRFQPIRIQEMTTAQTMLILTSLCERFQTTHGVTVDRRVLSWLIDFAGRFMHNRFFPDKAIDLL
;
A
#
# COMPACT_ATOMS: atom_id res chain seq x y z
N VAL A 1 -8.49 0.25 6.69
CA VAL A 1 -8.46 1.31 5.66
C VAL A 1 -7.75 0.79 4.43
N GLY A 2 -8.42 0.75 3.28
CA GLY A 2 -7.92 0.15 2.05
C GLY A 2 -6.86 0.98 1.32
N LYS A 3 -5.63 1.04 1.85
CA LYS A 3 -4.50 1.75 1.20
C LYS A 3 -4.10 1.08 -0.11
N THR A 4 -3.99 -0.26 -0.11
CA THR A 4 -3.75 -1.08 -1.30
C THR A 4 -4.85 -0.85 -2.36
N ALA A 5 -6.12 -0.82 -1.95
CA ALA A 5 -7.23 -0.56 -2.85
C ALA A 5 -7.17 0.83 -3.52
N ILE A 6 -6.64 1.85 -2.83
CA ILE A 6 -6.39 3.16 -3.43
C ILE A 6 -5.29 3.07 -4.49
N ALA A 7 -4.21 2.33 -4.24
CA ALA A 7 -3.15 2.12 -5.24
C ALA A 7 -3.67 1.38 -6.48
N GLU A 8 -4.54 0.37 -6.30
CA GLU A 8 -5.22 -0.32 -7.39
C GLU A 8 -6.13 0.63 -8.19
N ALA A 9 -6.90 1.48 -7.51
CA ALA A 9 -7.72 2.49 -8.17
C ALA A 9 -6.87 3.50 -8.97
N VAL A 10 -5.71 3.91 -8.44
CA VAL A 10 -4.75 4.74 -9.18
C VAL A 10 -4.28 4.01 -10.44
N ALA A 11 -3.91 2.72 -10.34
CA ALA A 11 -3.50 1.93 -11.50
C ALA A 11 -4.59 1.84 -12.57
N GLN A 12 -5.86 1.64 -12.16
CA GLN A 12 -6.99 1.63 -13.09
C GLN A 12 -7.16 2.97 -13.81
N ARG A 13 -7.02 4.10 -13.10
CA ARG A 13 -7.12 5.44 -13.69
C ARG A 13 -5.97 5.75 -14.64
N LEU A 14 -4.75 5.29 -14.34
CA LEU A 14 -3.60 5.40 -15.26
C LEU A 14 -3.89 4.68 -16.59
N VAL A 15 -4.45 3.47 -16.52
CA VAL A 15 -4.82 2.68 -17.71
C VAL A 15 -5.98 3.32 -18.48
N ALA A 16 -6.96 3.90 -17.77
CA ALA A 16 -8.10 4.58 -18.38
C ALA A 16 -7.75 5.94 -19.02
N GLY A 17 -6.51 6.42 -18.86
CA GLY A 17 -6.10 7.74 -19.34
C GLY A 17 -6.58 8.89 -18.46
N GLU A 18 -7.07 8.61 -17.26
CA GLU A 18 -7.62 9.58 -16.30
C GLU A 18 -6.55 10.09 -15.32
N ALA A 19 -5.39 10.47 -15.85
CA ALA A 19 -4.29 10.99 -15.05
C ALA A 19 -3.62 12.19 -15.74
N PRO A 20 -2.88 13.03 -14.98
CA PRO A 20 -2.06 14.09 -15.58
C PRO A 20 -1.13 13.52 -16.66
N ALA A 21 -0.86 14.32 -17.70
CA ALA A 21 -0.04 13.92 -18.84
C ALA A 21 1.34 13.34 -18.43
N MET A 22 1.91 13.83 -17.33
CA MET A 22 3.19 13.37 -16.78
C MET A 22 3.14 11.92 -16.24
N LEU A 23 1.97 11.36 -15.96
CA LEU A 23 1.81 10.00 -15.42
C LEU A 23 1.22 9.02 -16.45
N LEU A 24 0.70 9.52 -17.56
CA LEU A 24 0.09 8.67 -18.58
C LEU A 24 1.11 7.73 -19.21
N GLY A 25 0.72 6.47 -19.40
CA GLY A 25 1.57 5.42 -19.95
C GLY A 25 2.58 4.82 -18.95
N LYS A 26 2.69 5.35 -17.73
CA LYS A 26 3.56 4.78 -16.70
C LYS A 26 2.90 3.59 -16.02
N PRO A 27 3.50 2.39 -16.02
CA PRO A 27 2.95 1.26 -15.30
C PRO A 27 3.14 1.45 -13.80
N LEU A 28 2.10 1.12 -13.02
CA LEU A 28 2.19 1.04 -11.56
C LEU A 28 2.44 -0.43 -11.19
N ILE A 29 3.56 -0.69 -10.51
CA ILE A 29 4.00 -2.05 -10.15
C ILE A 29 4.10 -2.15 -8.63
N SER A 30 3.36 -3.11 -8.06
CA SER A 30 3.49 -3.47 -6.64
C SER A 30 4.64 -4.44 -6.44
N ILE A 31 5.48 -4.20 -5.44
CA ILE A 31 6.61 -5.07 -5.12
C ILE A 31 6.46 -5.55 -3.68
N PRO A 32 6.09 -6.83 -3.47
CA PRO A 32 6.00 -7.39 -2.13
C PRO A 32 7.39 -7.46 -1.52
N ALA A 33 7.53 -7.02 -0.27
CA ALA A 33 8.81 -7.14 0.44
C ALA A 33 9.24 -8.60 0.59
N SER A 34 8.29 -9.52 0.74
CA SER A 34 8.53 -10.96 0.79
C SER A 34 9.22 -11.48 -0.48
N SER A 35 8.91 -10.95 -1.67
CA SER A 35 9.57 -11.35 -2.92
C SER A 35 11.05 -10.95 -2.96
N LEU A 36 11.39 -9.84 -2.33
CA LEU A 36 12.77 -9.36 -2.24
C LEU A 36 13.57 -10.18 -1.23
N ILE A 37 12.96 -10.51 -0.09
CA ILE A 37 13.57 -11.25 1.04
C ILE A 37 13.63 -12.77 0.77
N ALA A 38 12.69 -13.33 0.01
CA ALA A 38 12.61 -14.77 -0.23
C ALA A 38 13.86 -15.31 -0.93
N GLY A 39 14.50 -16.32 -0.35
CA GLY A 39 15.73 -16.91 -0.86
C GLY A 39 16.98 -16.06 -0.62
N ALA A 40 16.90 -14.99 0.17
CA ALA A 40 18.04 -14.16 0.56
C ALA A 40 18.89 -14.77 1.70
N GLY A 41 19.07 -16.10 1.69
CA GLY A 41 19.97 -16.80 2.62
C GLY A 41 21.45 -16.48 2.39
N ILE A 42 21.77 -15.80 1.29
CA ILE A 42 23.10 -15.32 0.94
C ILE A 42 23.20 -13.83 1.31
N VAL A 43 24.15 -13.49 2.18
CA VAL A 43 24.49 -12.11 2.53
C VAL A 43 24.74 -11.29 1.24
N GLY A 44 24.02 -10.17 1.07
CA GLY A 44 24.14 -9.27 -0.09
C GLY A 44 23.18 -9.53 -1.26
N SER A 45 22.50 -10.69 -1.30
CA SER A 45 21.55 -11.01 -2.38
C SER A 45 20.32 -10.08 -2.44
N LEU A 46 19.88 -9.56 -1.29
CA LEU A 46 18.80 -8.59 -1.20
C LEU A 46 19.20 -7.24 -1.82
N GLU A 47 20.42 -6.79 -1.56
CA GLU A 47 20.95 -5.53 -2.08
C GLU A 47 21.04 -5.60 -3.61
N GLU A 48 21.61 -6.67 -4.17
CA GLU A 48 21.73 -6.85 -5.62
C GLU A 48 20.35 -6.84 -6.32
N ARG A 49 19.34 -7.48 -5.71
CA ARG A 49 17.96 -7.45 -6.23
C ARG A 49 17.37 -6.05 -6.21
N MET A 50 17.59 -5.32 -5.12
CA MET A 50 17.13 -3.93 -4.99
C MET A 50 17.81 -3.02 -6.01
N GLU A 51 19.11 -3.18 -6.24
CA GLU A 51 19.84 -2.41 -7.25
C GLU A 51 19.27 -2.66 -8.65
N LYS A 52 19.09 -3.92 -9.04
CA LYS A 52 18.48 -4.29 -10.33
C LYS A 52 17.07 -3.73 -10.49
N LEU A 53 16.26 -3.85 -9.44
CA LEU A 53 14.90 -3.31 -9.41
C LEU A 53 14.89 -1.79 -9.62
N LEU A 54 15.76 -1.04 -8.94
CA LEU A 54 15.83 0.41 -9.10
C LEU A 54 16.35 0.83 -10.48
N ALA A 55 17.29 0.06 -11.04
CA ALA A 55 17.77 0.27 -12.40
C ALA A 55 16.65 0.06 -13.44
N GLU A 56 15.93 -1.07 -13.34
CA GLU A 56 14.79 -1.37 -14.23
C GLU A 56 13.65 -0.36 -14.08
N ALA A 57 13.35 0.06 -12.85
CA ALA A 57 12.31 1.04 -12.58
C ALA A 57 12.60 2.39 -13.23
N LYS A 58 13.87 2.81 -13.21
CA LYS A 58 14.35 4.01 -13.89
C LYS A 58 14.30 3.86 -15.42
N GLU A 59 14.76 2.75 -15.96
CA GLU A 59 14.81 2.51 -17.41
C GLU A 59 13.40 2.45 -18.03
N ARG A 60 12.46 1.82 -17.33
CA ARG A 60 11.09 1.61 -17.81
C ARG A 60 10.10 2.70 -17.39
N ASP A 61 10.57 3.74 -16.68
CA ASP A 61 9.77 4.86 -16.18
C ASP A 61 8.49 4.42 -15.45
N VAL A 62 8.67 3.53 -14.45
CA VAL A 62 7.56 2.90 -13.71
C VAL A 62 7.27 3.63 -12.39
N ILE A 63 6.04 3.50 -11.92
CA ILE A 63 5.65 3.91 -10.57
C ILE A 63 5.70 2.68 -9.67
N ILE A 64 6.54 2.69 -8.63
CA ILE A 64 6.63 1.57 -7.69
C ILE A 64 5.66 1.77 -6.53
N PHE A 65 4.86 0.76 -6.22
CA PHE A 65 4.05 0.73 -5.00
C PHE A 65 4.68 -0.18 -3.94
N PHE A 66 4.98 0.41 -2.79
CA PHE A 66 5.46 -0.27 -1.59
C PHE A 66 4.34 -0.33 -0.56
N ASP A 67 3.66 -1.47 -0.42
CA ASP A 67 2.50 -1.57 0.50
C ASP A 67 2.92 -1.51 1.98
N GLU A 68 4.12 -1.98 2.29
CA GLU A 68 4.66 -2.04 3.64
C GLU A 68 6.10 -1.53 3.66
N LEU A 69 6.31 -0.24 3.33
CA LEU A 69 7.66 0.34 3.18
C LEU A 69 8.54 0.09 4.41
N HIS A 70 7.94 0.07 5.60
CA HIS A 70 8.63 -0.18 6.86
C HIS A 70 9.35 -1.54 6.90
N THR A 71 8.88 -2.55 6.16
CA THR A 71 9.55 -3.85 6.08
C THR A 71 10.90 -3.74 5.38
N LEU A 72 10.99 -2.94 4.32
CA LEU A 72 12.24 -2.66 3.59
C LEU A 72 13.18 -1.77 4.39
N VAL A 73 12.63 -0.80 5.13
CA VAL A 73 13.44 0.11 5.97
C VAL A 73 13.91 -0.57 7.26
N GLY A 74 13.05 -1.39 7.86
CA GLY A 74 13.27 -2.09 9.13
C GLY A 74 14.06 -3.40 9.03
N ALA A 75 14.18 -4.01 7.85
CA ALA A 75 14.89 -5.28 7.61
C ALA A 75 16.39 -5.32 8.02
N GLY A 76 16.96 -4.21 8.51
CA GLY A 76 18.33 -4.17 9.05
C GLY A 76 18.43 -3.78 10.54
N ALA A 77 17.31 -3.54 11.22
CA ALA A 77 17.32 -2.99 12.58
C ALA A 77 17.21 -4.04 13.71
N SER A 78 16.68 -5.23 13.42
CA SER A 78 16.41 -6.26 14.43
C SER A 78 17.27 -7.52 14.25
N GLY A 79 18.46 -7.49 14.82
CA GLY A 79 19.17 -8.68 15.30
C GLY A 79 19.84 -9.58 14.25
N SER A 80 21.16 -9.75 14.41
CA SER A 80 22.04 -10.81 13.87
C SER A 80 22.72 -10.65 12.51
N HIS A 81 22.34 -9.71 11.64
CA HIS A 81 23.13 -9.40 10.45
C HIS A 81 23.25 -7.89 10.18
N PRO A 82 24.47 -7.30 10.21
CA PRO A 82 24.73 -5.88 9.94
C PRO A 82 24.79 -5.55 8.44
N SER A 83 24.33 -6.46 7.57
CA SER A 83 24.31 -6.27 6.11
C SER A 83 23.26 -5.22 5.73
N GLY A 84 23.74 -3.99 5.52
CA GLY A 84 23.14 -2.92 4.73
C GLY A 84 21.61 -2.81 4.73
N SER A 85 21.10 -1.82 5.46
CA SER A 85 19.70 -1.41 5.34
C SER A 85 19.39 -1.06 3.88
N VAL A 86 18.45 -1.78 3.25
CA VAL A 86 17.90 -1.49 1.92
C VAL A 86 17.43 -0.02 1.82
N ALA A 87 17.05 0.60 2.94
CA ALA A 87 16.77 2.03 2.99
C ALA A 87 17.93 2.90 2.47
N ASN A 88 19.18 2.53 2.74
CA ASN A 88 20.35 3.26 2.26
C ASN A 88 20.52 3.16 0.74
N MET A 89 19.99 2.11 0.10
CA MET A 89 19.97 1.99 -1.36
C MET A 89 18.84 2.82 -1.98
N LEU A 90 17.71 2.93 -1.28
CA LEU A 90 16.56 3.73 -1.73
C LEU A 90 16.84 5.24 -1.65
N LYS A 91 17.51 5.71 -0.59
CA LYS A 91 17.74 7.14 -0.32
C LYS A 91 18.36 7.91 -1.50
N PRO A 92 19.47 7.47 -2.14
CA PRO A 92 20.05 8.21 -3.26
C PRO A 92 19.12 8.31 -4.46
N SER A 93 18.41 7.22 -4.79
CA SER A 93 17.51 7.18 -5.94
C SER A 93 16.25 8.03 -5.70
N LEU A 94 15.70 8.02 -4.49
CA LEU A 94 14.63 8.93 -4.06
C LEU A 94 15.09 10.40 -4.05
N ALA A 95 16.34 10.67 -3.65
CA ALA A 95 16.88 12.02 -3.62
C ALA A 95 17.09 12.61 -5.02
N ARG A 96 17.47 11.78 -5.98
CA ARG A 96 17.60 12.16 -7.40
C ARG A 96 16.26 12.22 -8.14
N GLY A 97 15.22 11.56 -7.62
CA GLY A 97 13.94 11.43 -8.31
C GLY A 97 14.05 10.50 -9.53
N ASP A 98 14.90 9.46 -9.45
CA ASP A 98 15.15 8.51 -10.54
C ASP A 98 13.90 7.70 -10.93
N PHE A 99 12.92 7.58 -10.02
CA PHE A 99 11.65 6.89 -10.23
C PHE A 99 10.57 7.52 -9.34
N ALA A 100 9.31 7.31 -9.71
CA ALA A 100 8.16 7.67 -8.87
C ALA A 100 7.77 6.49 -7.98
N CYS A 101 7.34 6.76 -6.75
CA CYS A 101 6.80 5.70 -5.90
C CYS A 101 5.67 6.16 -5.00
N ILE A 102 4.87 5.19 -4.58
CA ILE A 102 3.80 5.32 -3.60
C ILE A 102 4.13 4.35 -2.48
N ALA A 103 4.13 4.82 -1.24
CA ALA A 103 4.37 3.99 -0.07
C ALA A 103 3.15 4.01 0.85
N ALA A 104 2.65 2.84 1.22
CA ALA A 104 1.68 2.67 2.28
C ALA A 104 2.38 2.23 3.57
N THR A 105 1.88 2.76 4.69
CA THR A 105 2.37 2.48 6.04
C THR A 105 1.33 2.93 7.06
N THR A 106 1.33 2.36 8.26
CA THR A 106 0.53 2.87 9.38
C THR A 106 1.16 4.14 9.97
N ASP A 107 0.39 4.93 10.72
CA ASP A 107 0.92 6.13 11.36
C ASP A 107 2.05 5.80 12.34
N ASP A 108 1.94 4.69 13.08
CA ASP A 108 2.96 4.24 14.03
C ASP A 108 4.26 3.83 13.35
N GLU A 109 4.16 3.09 12.23
CA GLU A 109 5.32 2.73 11.41
C GLU A 109 5.98 3.95 10.77
N TYR A 110 5.18 4.91 10.25
CA TYR A 110 5.71 6.15 9.70
C TYR A 110 6.55 6.89 10.75
N ARG A 111 6.02 7.07 11.97
CA ARG A 111 6.74 7.71 13.08
C ARG A 111 7.99 6.96 13.51
N ARG A 112 7.99 5.63 13.39
CA ARG A 112 9.09 4.78 13.85
C ARG A 112 10.22 4.65 12.83
N TYR A 113 9.90 4.63 11.53
CA TYR A 113 10.86 4.26 10.48
C TYR A 113 11.11 5.35 9.43
N VAL A 114 10.17 6.26 9.20
CA VAL A 114 10.28 7.30 8.15
C VAL A 114 10.56 8.66 8.75
N GLU A 115 9.77 9.09 9.73
CA GLU A 115 9.89 10.40 10.39
C GLU A 115 11.27 10.66 11.04
N PRO A 116 11.93 9.68 11.69
CA PRO A 116 13.26 9.90 12.27
C PRO A 116 14.37 10.05 11.23
N ASP A 117 14.13 9.63 9.98
CA ASP A 117 15.10 9.67 8.90
C ASP A 117 14.87 10.89 8.00
N SER A 118 15.65 11.96 8.26
CA SER A 118 15.54 13.22 7.53
C SER A 118 15.69 13.11 6.00
N ALA A 119 16.34 12.06 5.48
CA ALA A 119 16.47 11.87 4.04
C ALA A 119 15.19 11.32 3.43
N LEU A 120 14.48 10.43 4.13
CA LEU A 120 13.19 9.89 3.70
C LEU A 120 12.06 10.90 3.92
N GLU A 121 12.02 11.53 5.11
CA GLU A 121 11.00 12.52 5.48
C GLU A 121 10.90 13.66 4.46
N ARG A 122 12.04 14.15 3.95
CA ARG A 122 12.06 15.24 2.95
C ARG A 122 11.66 14.82 1.54
N ARG A 123 11.53 13.52 1.28
CA ARG A 123 11.24 12.97 -0.06
C ARG A 123 9.84 12.38 -0.15
N PHE A 124 9.28 11.94 0.96
CA PHE A 124 7.89 11.53 1.02
C PHE A 124 6.99 12.69 1.41
N GLN A 125 5.90 12.85 0.65
CA GLN A 125 4.80 13.71 1.06
C GLN A 125 3.73 12.84 1.76
N PRO A 126 3.50 13.01 3.08
CA PRO A 126 2.53 12.19 3.78
C PRO A 126 1.11 12.58 3.37
N ILE A 127 0.33 11.60 2.90
CA ILE A 127 -1.09 11.72 2.62
C ILE A 127 -1.85 10.88 3.65
N ARG A 128 -2.55 11.55 4.58
CA ARG A 128 -3.33 10.86 5.61
C ARG A 128 -4.64 10.35 5.03
N ILE A 129 -4.88 9.05 5.17
CA ILE A 129 -6.13 8.41 4.77
C ILE A 129 -6.94 8.16 6.03
N GLN A 130 -8.08 8.83 6.15
CA GLN A 130 -8.99 8.66 7.27
C GLN A 130 -9.84 7.40 7.11
N GLU A 131 -10.32 6.87 8.24
CA GLU A 131 -11.35 5.83 8.25
C GLU A 131 -12.59 6.29 7.48
N MET A 132 -13.19 5.37 6.73
CA MET A 132 -14.43 5.68 6.01
C MET A 132 -15.58 5.94 6.98
N THR A 133 -16.42 6.91 6.63
CA THR A 133 -17.69 7.14 7.34
C THR A 133 -18.63 5.95 7.17
N THR A 134 -19.63 5.84 8.04
CA THR A 134 -20.69 4.83 7.93
C THR A 134 -21.43 4.94 6.60
N ALA A 135 -21.68 6.16 6.11
CA ALA A 135 -22.32 6.41 4.82
C ALA A 135 -21.45 5.92 3.64
N GLN A 136 -20.14 6.20 3.67
CA GLN A 136 -19.21 5.69 2.65
C GLN A 136 -19.10 4.17 2.70
N THR A 137 -19.05 3.58 3.90
CA THR A 137 -19.01 2.13 4.09
C THR A 137 -20.27 1.46 3.52
N MET A 138 -21.45 2.05 3.73
CA MET A 138 -22.70 1.57 3.13
C MET A 138 -22.62 1.49 1.61
N LEU A 139 -22.01 2.48 0.95
CA LEU A 139 -21.82 2.44 -0.51
C LEU A 139 -20.91 1.29 -0.93
N ILE A 140 -19.81 1.06 -0.20
CA ILE A 140 -18.89 -0.05 -0.45
C ILE A 140 -19.60 -1.40 -0.30
N LEU A 141 -20.31 -1.63 0.81
CA LEU A 141 -21.05 -2.88 1.04
C LEU A 141 -22.12 -3.11 -0.03
N THR A 142 -22.83 -2.05 -0.45
CA THR A 142 -23.86 -2.15 -1.50
C THR A 142 -23.23 -2.61 -2.82
N SER A 143 -22.10 -2.02 -3.22
CA SER A 143 -21.39 -2.43 -4.43
C SER A 143 -20.85 -3.86 -4.35
N LEU A 144 -20.40 -4.31 -3.17
CA LEU A 144 -19.99 -5.70 -2.95
C LEU A 144 -21.18 -6.67 -3.07
N CYS A 145 -22.35 -6.32 -2.51
CA CYS A 145 -23.56 -7.13 -2.66
C CYS A 145 -24.02 -7.25 -4.11
N GLU A 146 -23.91 -6.19 -4.92
CA GLU A 146 -24.20 -6.26 -6.36
C GLU A 146 -23.29 -7.28 -7.08
N ARG A 147 -22.01 -7.33 -6.70
CA ARG A 147 -21.07 -8.35 -7.19
C ARG A 147 -21.44 -9.75 -6.70
N PHE A 148 -21.80 -9.94 -5.43
CA PHE A 148 -22.24 -11.25 -4.92
C PHE A 148 -23.52 -11.74 -5.57
N GLN A 149 -24.47 -10.85 -5.87
CA GLN A 149 -25.66 -11.21 -6.63
C GLN A 149 -25.29 -11.70 -8.03
N THR A 150 -24.39 -11.00 -8.71
CA THR A 150 -23.98 -11.32 -10.08
C THR A 150 -23.19 -12.63 -10.15
N THR A 151 -22.29 -12.87 -9.19
CA THR A 151 -21.38 -14.03 -9.19
C THR A 151 -21.98 -15.26 -8.52
N HIS A 152 -22.77 -15.09 -7.45
CA HIS A 152 -23.24 -16.17 -6.58
C HIS A 152 -24.78 -16.25 -6.47
N GLY A 153 -25.52 -15.30 -7.04
CA GLY A 153 -26.99 -15.26 -6.94
C GLY A 153 -27.52 -14.88 -5.55
N VAL A 154 -26.65 -14.40 -4.66
CA VAL A 154 -27.01 -14.08 -3.27
C VAL A 154 -27.44 -12.62 -3.15
N THR A 155 -28.66 -12.40 -2.67
CA THR A 155 -29.19 -11.06 -2.37
C THR A 155 -29.11 -10.79 -0.87
N VAL A 156 -28.59 -9.61 -0.50
CA VAL A 156 -28.56 -9.15 0.90
C VAL A 156 -29.46 -7.92 1.04
N ASP A 157 -30.39 -7.96 1.99
CA ASP A 157 -31.30 -6.84 2.26
C ASP A 157 -30.52 -5.65 2.85
N ARG A 158 -30.84 -4.43 2.40
CA ARG A 158 -30.18 -3.20 2.86
C ARG A 158 -30.23 -3.00 4.38
N ARG A 159 -31.27 -3.52 5.05
CA ARG A 159 -31.39 -3.49 6.52
C ARG A 159 -30.31 -4.31 7.20
N VAL A 160 -29.87 -5.41 6.58
CA VAL A 160 -28.76 -6.23 7.08
C VAL A 160 -27.47 -5.42 6.99
N LEU A 161 -27.21 -4.75 5.87
CA LEU A 161 -26.01 -3.90 5.72
C LEU A 161 -25.95 -2.80 6.78
N SER A 162 -27.08 -2.14 7.06
CA SER A 162 -27.16 -1.15 8.14
C SER A 162 -26.83 -1.77 9.50
N TRP A 163 -27.37 -2.96 9.78
CA TRP A 163 -27.10 -3.66 11.02
C TRP A 163 -25.62 -4.06 11.15
N LEU A 164 -24.99 -4.54 10.08
CA LEU A 164 -23.56 -4.89 10.07
C LEU A 164 -22.67 -3.68 10.39
N ILE A 165 -22.98 -2.52 9.80
CA ILE A 165 -22.23 -1.27 10.07
C ILE A 165 -22.41 -0.85 11.52
N ASP A 166 -23.64 -0.83 12.03
CA ASP A 166 -23.91 -0.46 13.43
C ASP A 166 -23.24 -1.42 14.41
N PHE A 167 -23.32 -2.72 14.13
CA PHE A 167 -22.70 -3.77 14.95
C PHE A 167 -21.17 -3.63 14.96
N ALA A 168 -20.55 -3.54 13.79
CA ALA A 168 -19.10 -3.38 13.67
C ALA A 168 -18.61 -2.10 14.35
N GLY A 169 -19.35 -0.99 14.20
CA GLY A 169 -19.03 0.28 14.86
C GLY A 169 -19.09 0.19 16.39
N ARG A 170 -20.03 -0.58 16.94
CA ARG A 170 -20.23 -0.72 18.40
C ARG A 170 -19.38 -1.79 19.07
N PHE A 171 -18.96 -2.83 18.35
CA PHE A 171 -18.32 -3.99 18.98
C PHE A 171 -16.90 -4.26 18.47
N MET A 172 -16.50 -3.73 17.31
CA MET A 172 -15.18 -4.00 16.70
C MET A 172 -14.26 -2.77 16.72
N HIS A 173 -13.99 -2.26 17.92
CA HIS A 173 -13.22 -1.03 18.15
C HIS A 173 -11.76 -1.08 17.68
N ASN A 174 -11.14 -2.27 17.63
CA ASN A 174 -9.75 -2.45 17.22
C ASN A 174 -9.58 -2.57 15.69
N ARG A 175 -10.63 -2.29 14.92
CA ARG A 175 -10.64 -2.40 13.47
C ARG A 175 -11.32 -1.18 12.85
N PHE A 176 -10.95 -0.92 11.61
CA PHE A 176 -11.38 0.28 10.88
C PHE A 176 -12.34 -0.10 9.76
N PHE A 177 -13.29 0.79 9.46
CA PHE A 177 -14.09 0.72 8.25
C PHE A 177 -13.24 0.94 6.99
N PRO A 178 -13.62 0.34 5.85
CA PRO A 178 -14.80 -0.52 5.66
C PRO A 178 -14.58 -1.98 6.09
N ASP A 179 -13.33 -2.39 6.27
CA ASP A 179 -12.89 -3.79 6.43
C ASP A 179 -13.67 -4.54 7.52
N LYS A 180 -13.88 -3.92 8.70
CA LYS A 180 -14.62 -4.58 9.79
C LYS A 180 -16.08 -4.92 9.47
N ALA A 181 -16.74 -4.16 8.58
CA ALA A 181 -18.10 -4.48 8.16
C ALA A 181 -18.12 -5.47 7.00
N ILE A 182 -17.12 -5.40 6.12
CA ILE A 182 -16.92 -6.38 5.05
C ILE A 182 -16.70 -7.77 5.64
N ASP A 183 -15.90 -7.89 6.71
CA ASP A 183 -15.63 -9.18 7.34
C ASP A 183 -16.85 -9.83 8.02
N LEU A 184 -17.91 -9.04 8.31
CA LEU A 184 -19.17 -9.57 8.83
C LEU A 184 -20.16 -9.96 7.71
N LEU A 185 -19.96 -9.43 6.50
CA LEU A 185 -20.83 -9.63 5.34
C LEU A 185 -20.46 -10.92 4.61
#